data_AF-A0A930V9S2-F1
#
_entry.id   AF-A0A930V9S2-F1
#
_cell.length_a   1.000
_cell.length_b   1.000
_cell.length_c   1.000
_cell.angle_alpha   90.00
_cell.angle_beta   90.00
_cell.angle_gamma   90.00
#
_symmetry.space_group_name_H-M   'P 1'
#
loop_
_entity.id
_entity.type
_entity.pdbx_description
1 polymer ?
#
loop_
_entity_poly.entity_id
_entity_poly.type
_entity_poly.pdbx_seq_one_letter_code
_entity_poly.pdbx_strand_id
1 'polypeptide(L)'
;MIDPADARKVDIALPTIVASTGSWGVCACHWLPDVDGRPVVWLTVVSEHEREMLEREAWLPSQVTMMLMRQNVPYAVTRHLRVFVDSLEDQRRLLADATDPDETHRG
;
A
#
# COMPACT_ATOMS: atom_id res chain seq x y z
N MET A 1 -7.30 3.02 17.90
CA MET A 1 -8.49 2.98 17.01
C MET A 1 -8.49 4.30 16.24
N ILE A 2 -8.48 4.24 14.91
CA ILE A 2 -8.46 5.45 14.05
C ILE A 2 -9.87 6.05 14.07
N ASP A 3 -9.97 7.38 14.18
CA ASP A 3 -11.24 8.08 14.11
C ASP A 3 -11.84 7.94 12.70
N PRO A 4 -13.15 7.65 12.54
CA PRO A 4 -13.78 7.51 11.23
C PRO A 4 -13.65 8.76 10.34
N ALA A 5 -13.54 9.96 10.93
CA ALA A 5 -13.28 11.18 10.18
C ALA A 5 -11.86 11.20 9.59
N ASP A 6 -10.88 10.63 10.29
CA ASP A 6 -9.51 10.54 9.79
C ASP A 6 -9.38 9.44 8.72
N ALA A 7 -10.08 8.32 8.86
CA ALA A 7 -10.16 7.30 7.82
C ALA A 7 -10.67 7.89 6.50
N ARG A 8 -11.74 8.69 6.55
CA ARG A 8 -12.29 9.36 5.37
C ARG A 8 -11.30 10.33 4.71
N LYS A 9 -10.50 11.05 5.48
CA LYS A 9 -9.47 11.95 4.92
C LYS A 9 -8.38 11.17 4.20
N VAL A 10 -7.99 10.02 4.76
CA VAL A 10 -7.03 9.11 4.11
C VAL A 10 -7.60 8.61 2.79
N ASP A 11 -8.85 8.14 2.77
CA ASP A 11 -9.50 7.66 1.53
C ASP A 11 -9.50 8.71 0.42
N ILE A 12 -9.75 9.97 0.76
CA ILE A 12 -9.74 11.10 -0.19
C ILE A 12 -8.32 11.37 -0.73
N ALA A 13 -7.28 11.05 0.04
CA ALA A 13 -5.89 11.26 -0.36
C ALA A 13 -5.37 10.19 -1.33
N LEU A 14 -5.91 8.96 -1.29
CA LEU A 14 -5.39 7.81 -2.05
C LEU A 14 -5.30 8.08 -3.56
N PRO A 15 -6.31 8.66 -4.23
CA PRO A 15 -6.22 8.95 -5.67
C PRO A 15 -5.10 9.94 -6.01
N THR A 16 -4.83 10.90 -5.12
CA THR A 16 -3.74 11.85 -5.31
C THR A 16 -2.40 11.13 -5.20
N ILE A 17 -2.25 10.22 -4.22
CA ILE A 17 -1.05 9.38 -4.06
C ILE A 17 -0.79 8.60 -5.35
N VAL A 18 -1.78 7.86 -5.85
CA VAL A 18 -1.67 7.11 -7.12
C VAL A 18 -1.25 8.03 -8.27
N ALA A 19 -1.89 9.19 -8.42
CA ALA A 19 -1.55 10.14 -9.48
C ALA A 19 -0.11 10.66 -9.38
N SER A 20 0.40 10.91 -8.17
CA SER A 20 1.77 11.39 -7.95
C SER A 20 2.83 10.31 -8.12
N THR A 21 2.48 9.04 -7.90
CA THR A 21 3.41 7.91 -7.99
C THR A 21 3.23 7.10 -9.28
N GLY A 22 2.29 7.47 -10.15
CA GLY A 22 1.99 6.72 -11.38
C GLY A 22 3.16 6.59 -12.35
N SER A 23 4.09 7.56 -12.37
CA SER A 23 5.32 7.47 -13.18
C SER A 23 6.29 6.36 -12.71
N TRP A 24 6.07 5.82 -11.51
CA TRP A 24 6.81 4.70 -10.93
C TRP A 24 6.03 3.38 -11.02
N GLY A 25 4.98 3.32 -11.85
CA GLY A 25 4.19 2.11 -12.08
C GLY A 25 3.09 1.86 -11.06
N VAL A 26 2.87 2.76 -10.09
CA VAL A 26 1.80 2.61 -9.09
C VAL A 26 0.43 2.74 -9.77
N CYS A 27 -0.39 1.69 -9.65
CA CYS A 27 -1.73 1.61 -10.24
C CYS A 27 -2.86 1.58 -9.19
N ALA A 28 -2.56 1.23 -7.95
CA ALA A 28 -3.53 1.26 -6.85
C ALA A 28 -2.89 1.65 -5.52
N CYS A 29 -3.72 2.10 -4.58
CA CYS A 29 -3.31 2.51 -3.25
C CYS A 29 -4.42 2.17 -2.26
N HIS A 30 -4.07 1.50 -1.16
CA HIS A 30 -5.00 1.07 -0.13
C HIS A 30 -4.49 1.46 1.25
N TRP A 31 -5.42 1.69 2.17
CA TRP A 31 -5.13 1.93 3.57
C TRP A 31 -5.69 0.81 4.42
N LEU A 32 -4.83 0.08 5.12
CA LEU A 32 -5.22 -1.01 6.01
C LEU A 32 -4.29 -1.02 7.23
N PRO A 33 -4.77 -1.37 8.43
CA PRO A 33 -3.88 -1.58 9.56
C PRO A 33 -3.02 -2.85 9.36
N ASP A 34 -1.80 -2.86 9.91
CA ASP A 34 -1.01 -4.09 10.05
C ASP A 34 -1.56 -5.00 11.17
N VAL A 35 -0.91 -6.15 11.36
CA VAL A 35 -1.25 -7.13 12.41
C VAL A 35 -1.18 -6.55 13.83
N ASP A 36 -0.39 -5.49 14.05
CA ASP A 36 -0.27 -4.76 15.31
C ASP A 36 -1.26 -3.59 15.41
N GLY A 37 -2.13 -3.41 14.41
CA GLY A 37 -3.09 -2.30 14.33
C GLY A 37 -2.47 -0.96 13.90
N ARG A 38 -1.24 -0.94 13.39
CA ARG A 38 -0.56 0.28 12.94
C ARG A 38 -1.02 0.68 11.55
N PRO A 39 -1.12 1.99 11.27
CA PRO A 39 -1.53 2.47 9.95
C PRO A 39 -0.53 2.09 8.85
N VAL A 40 -1.03 1.50 7.76
CA VAL A 40 -0.24 1.14 6.59
C VAL A 40 -0.90 1.63 5.31
N VAL A 41 -0.09 2.26 4.45
CA VAL A 41 -0.42 2.48 3.03
C VAL A 41 0.21 1.36 2.21
N TRP A 42 -0.61 0.67 1.43
CA TRP A 42 -0.19 -0.32 0.45
C TRP A 42 -0.27 0.29 -0.93
N LEU A 43 0.86 0.37 -1.62
CA LEU A 43 0.94 0.77 -3.02
C LEU A 43 1.04 -0.47 -3.88
N THR A 44 0.25 -0.55 -4.94
CA THR A 44 0.32 -1.67 -5.88
C THR A 44 0.89 -1.18 -7.21
N VAL A 45 1.91 -1.88 -7.69
CA VAL A 45 2.49 -1.70 -9.02
C VAL A 45 2.14 -2.87 -9.94
N VAL A 46 2.44 -2.76 -11.23
CA VAL A 46 2.08 -3.81 -12.20
C VAL A 46 3.01 -5.02 -12.07
N SER A 47 4.32 -4.81 -11.97
CA SER A 47 5.34 -5.86 -12.00
C SER A 47 6.18 -5.98 -10.73
N GLU A 48 6.77 -7.15 -10.51
CA GLU A 48 7.73 -7.35 -9.41
C GLU A 48 8.97 -6.46 -9.55
N HIS A 49 9.42 -6.21 -10.78
CA HIS A 49 10.58 -5.34 -11.03
C HIS A 49 10.32 -3.89 -10.58
N GLU A 50 9.15 -3.34 -10.90
CA GLU A 50 8.74 -2.01 -10.43
C GLU A 50 8.63 -1.96 -8.90
N ARG A 51 8.17 -3.06 -8.26
CA ARG A 51 8.06 -3.16 -6.80
C ARG A 51 9.43 -3.05 -6.18
N GLU A 52 10.39 -3.84 -6.65
CA GLU A 52 11.77 -3.83 -6.15
C GLU A 52 12.47 -2.48 -6.36
N MET A 53 12.20 -1.79 -7.46
CA MET A 53 12.72 -0.44 -7.70
C MET A 53 12.12 0.55 -6.71
N LEU A 54 10.79 0.58 -6.59
CA LEU A 54 10.09 1.54 -5.74
C LEU A 54 10.36 1.32 -4.24
N GLU A 55 10.55 0.07 -3.78
CA GLU A 55 10.93 -0.24 -2.40
C GLU A 55 12.31 0.31 -1.99
N ARG A 56 13.21 0.51 -2.95
CA ARG A 56 14.56 1.07 -2.70
C ARG A 56 14.55 2.59 -2.55
N GLU A 57 13.46 3.24 -2.94
CA GLU A 57 13.35 4.68 -2.96
C GLU A 57 13.06 5.25 -1.57
N ALA A 58 14.11 5.79 -0.92
CA ALA A 58 14.01 6.36 0.42
C ALA A 58 13.04 7.56 0.54
N TRP A 59 12.70 8.20 -0.58
CA TRP A 59 11.76 9.33 -0.59
C TRP A 59 10.30 8.90 -0.42
N LEU A 60 9.97 7.64 -0.71
CA LEU A 60 8.59 7.17 -0.81
C LEU A 60 7.77 7.35 0.47
N PRO A 61 8.24 6.94 1.67
CA PRO A 61 7.47 7.13 2.90
C PRO A 61 7.24 8.61 3.23
N SER A 62 8.23 9.45 2.95
CA SER A 62 8.16 10.90 3.19
C SER A 62 7.15 11.56 2.25
N GLN A 63 7.17 11.20 0.97
CA GLN A 63 6.23 11.71 -0.02
C GLN A 63 4.79 11.34 0.33
N VAL A 64 4.52 10.07 0.63
CA VAL A 64 3.17 9.62 1.05
C VAL A 64 2.72 10.36 2.31
N THR A 65 3.61 10.51 3.30
CA THR A 65 3.32 11.27 4.53
C THR A 65 2.95 12.72 4.23
N MET A 66 3.73 13.41 3.39
CA MET A 66 3.45 14.80 3.00
C MET A 66 2.11 14.93 2.29
N MET A 67 1.76 13.97 1.43
CA MET A 67 0.47 13.97 0.72
C MET A 67 -0.72 13.79 1.65
N LEU A 68 -0.61 12.90 2.64
CA LEU A 68 -1.64 12.72 3.67
C LEU A 68 -1.78 13.98 4.54
N MET A 69 -0.66 14.59 4.95
CA MET A 69 -0.68 15.84 5.70
C MET A 69 -1.35 16.99 4.94
N ARG A 70 -1.13 17.07 3.61
CA ARG A 70 -1.81 18.06 2.74
C ARG A 70 -3.33 17.88 2.71
N GLN A 71 -3.83 16.69 3.03
CA GLN A 71 -5.26 16.38 3.17
C GLN A 71 -5.75 16.48 4.62
N ASN A 72 -4.98 17.14 5.50
CA ASN A 72 -5.30 17.33 6.92
C ASN A 72 -5.43 16.03 7.72
N VAL A 73 -4.75 14.95 7.28
CA VAL A 73 -4.59 13.74 8.10
C VAL A 73 -3.69 14.09 9.29
N PRO A 74 -4.14 13.84 10.54
CA PRO A 74 -3.39 14.27 11.73
C PRO A 74 -2.00 13.65 11.81
N TYR A 75 -1.04 14.40 12.37
CA TYR A 75 0.31 13.89 12.65
C TYR A 75 0.30 12.65 13.53
N ALA A 76 -0.66 12.54 14.46
CA ALA A 76 -0.82 11.36 15.29
C ALA A 76 -1.04 10.06 14.48
N VAL A 77 -1.67 10.17 13.31
CA VAL A 77 -1.88 9.06 12.37
C VAL A 77 -0.64 8.85 11.50
N THR A 78 -0.07 9.92 10.94
CA THR A 78 1.05 9.79 9.98
C THR A 78 2.41 9.49 10.60
N ARG A 79 2.64 9.81 11.88
CA ARG A 79 3.92 9.55 12.58
C ARG A 79 4.30 8.08 12.69
N HIS A 80 3.31 7.18 12.61
CA HIS A 80 3.49 5.72 12.69
C HIS A 80 3.22 5.03 11.36
N LEU A 81 3.07 5.82 10.30
CA LEU A 81 2.71 5.32 9.00
C LEU A 81 3.83 4.46 8.43
N ARG A 82 3.47 3.28 7.97
CA ARG A 82 4.32 2.46 7.10
C ARG A 82 3.80 2.51 5.68
N VAL A 83 4.71 2.42 4.73
CA VAL A 83 4.40 2.25 3.31
C VAL A 83 4.96 0.91 2.88
N PHE A 84 4.11 0.06 2.34
CA PHE A 84 4.52 -1.15 1.65
C PHE A 84 4.18 -1.05 0.17
N VAL A 85 4.95 -1.77 -0.64
CA VAL A 85 4.74 -1.88 -2.07
C VAL A 85 4.47 -3.35 -2.37
N ASP A 86 3.47 -3.59 -3.20
CA ASP A 86 3.06 -4.92 -3.67
C ASP A 86 2.96 -4.89 -5.20
N SER A 87 2.94 -6.05 -5.85
CA SER A 87 2.83 -6.15 -7.31
C SER A 87 1.63 -7.01 -7.71
N LEU A 88 0.95 -6.62 -8.80
CA LEU A 88 -0.12 -7.43 -9.37
C LEU A 88 0.37 -8.81 -9.83
N GLU A 89 1.63 -8.94 -10.23
CA GLU A 89 2.25 -10.24 -10.58
C GLU A 89 2.33 -11.18 -9.37
N ASP A 90 2.83 -10.69 -8.23
CA ASP A 90 2.92 -11.47 -7.00
C ASP A 90 1.52 -11.82 -6.48
N GLN A 91 0.58 -10.86 -6.46
CA GLN A 91 -0.81 -11.10 -6.08
C GLN A 91 -1.47 -12.19 -6.95
N ARG A 92 -1.22 -12.19 -8.27
CA ARG A 92 -1.73 -13.23 -9.17
C ARG A 92 -1.10 -14.59 -8.88
N ARG A 93 0.20 -14.63 -8.56
CA ARG A 93 0.90 -15.87 -8.20
C ARG A 93 0.35 -16.45 -6.91
N LEU A 94 0.20 -15.63 -5.87
CA LEU A 94 -0.39 -16.02 -4.58
C LEU A 94 -1.84 -16.51 -4.74
N LEU A 95 -2.64 -15.82 -5.55
CA LEU A 95 -4.02 -16.23 -5.82
C LEU A 95 -4.09 -17.56 -6.58
N ALA A 96 -3.19 -17.78 -7.55
CA ALA A 96 -3.11 -19.04 -8.28
C ALA A 96 -2.73 -20.21 -7.34
N ASP A 97 -1.71 -20.02 -6.49
CA ASP A 97 -1.26 -21.00 -5.49
C ASP A 97 -2.37 -21.35 -4.49
N ALA A 98 -3.10 -20.34 -4.00
CA ALA A 98 -4.24 -20.56 -3.10
C ALA A 98 -5.43 -21.28 -3.74
N THR A 99 -5.53 -21.27 -5.07
CA THR A 99 -6.62 -21.89 -5.83
C THR A 99 -6.27 -23.31 -6.31
N ASP A 100 -5.04 -23.78 -6.09
CA ASP A 100 -4.60 -25.15 -6.39
C ASP A 100 -4.45 -26.00 -5.11
N PRO A 101 -5.56 -26.53 -4.53
CA PRO A 101 -5.50 -27.40 -3.37
C PRO A 101 -5.12 -28.86 -3.68
N ASP A 102 -4.83 -29.23 -4.94
CA ASP A 102 -4.79 -30.66 -5.37
C ASP A 102 -3.43 -31.35 -5.12
N GLU A 103 -2.37 -30.65 -4.71
CA GLU A 103 -1.08 -31.30 -4.42
C GLU A 103 -0.96 -31.93 -3.02
N THR A 104 -1.96 -31.77 -2.13
CA THR A 104 -1.86 -32.29 -0.74
C THR A 104 -2.37 -33.74 -0.57
N HIS A 105 -2.87 -34.42 -1.62
CA HIS A 105 -3.42 -35.79 -1.51
C HIS A 105 -2.79 -36.85 -2.44
N ARG A 106 -1.54 -36.65 -2.90
CA ARG A 106 -0.73 -37.73 -3.49
C ARG A 106 0.53 -37.98 -2.65
N GLY A 107 0.37 -38.76 -1.58
CA GLY A 107 1.45 -39.32 -0.77
C GLY A 107 0.98 -40.54 -0.02
#